data_AF-A0A1B6I6G9-F1
#
_entry.id   AF-A0A1B6I6G9-F1
#
_cell.length_a   1.000
_cell.length_b   1.000
_cell.length_c   1.000
_cell.angle_alpha   90.00
_cell.angle_beta   90.00
_cell.angle_gamma   90.00
#
_symmetry.space_group_name_H-M   'P 1'
#
loop_
_entity.id
_entity.type
_entity.pdbx_description
1 polymer ?
#
loop_
_entity_poly.entity_id
_entity_poly.type
_entity_poly.pdbx_seq_one_letter_code
_entity_poly.pdbx_strand_id
1 'polypeptide(L)'
;ECPQTQACINQKCADPCPGVCGLNARCLVVNHNPICSCPVGYVGNPFTSCQLHAAAEEPKVPGGNPCQPSPCGPNSICLVKQGRPVCSCSANYIGSPPFCRPECVMSQECPHDKACIQEKCRNPCKQ
;
A
#
# COMPACT_ATOMS: atom_id res chain seq x y z
N GLU A 1 21.17 -35.56 12.50
CA GLU A 1 20.48 -34.33 12.07
C GLU A 1 19.12 -34.70 11.51
N CYS A 2 18.10 -33.86 11.70
CA CYS A 2 16.74 -34.12 11.19
C CYS A 2 16.59 -33.58 9.76
N PRO A 3 15.58 -34.02 8.99
CA PRO A 3 15.19 -33.35 7.75
C PRO A 3 14.81 -31.88 7.99
N GLN A 4 14.98 -31.00 6.99
CA GLN A 4 14.61 -29.57 7.11
C GLN A 4 13.14 -29.33 7.49
N THR A 5 12.27 -30.30 7.19
CA THR A 5 10.83 -30.29 7.50
C THR A 5 10.48 -30.76 8.92
N GLN A 6 11.47 -31.14 9.74
CA GLN A 6 11.28 -31.66 11.10
C GLN A 6 12.21 -30.94 12.08
N ALA A 7 11.89 -30.96 13.36
CA ALA A 7 12.75 -30.46 14.43
C ALA A 7 13.14 -31.59 15.39
N CYS A 8 14.26 -31.42 16.10
CA CYS A 8 14.63 -32.34 17.17
C CYS A 8 13.82 -32.01 18.44
N ILE A 9 12.88 -32.87 18.80
CA ILE A 9 12.01 -32.75 19.98
C ILE A 9 12.22 -33.99 20.83
N ASN A 10 12.69 -33.82 22.08
CA ASN A 10 12.98 -34.94 22.98
C ASN A 10 13.89 -36.02 22.35
N GLN A 11 14.96 -35.59 21.67
CA GLN A 11 15.93 -36.45 20.99
C GLN A 11 15.35 -37.27 19.81
N LYS A 12 14.13 -36.94 19.34
CA LYS A 12 13.50 -37.54 18.17
C LYS A 12 13.16 -36.48 17.14
N CYS A 13 13.28 -36.80 15.86
CA CYS A 13 12.83 -35.91 14.79
C CYS A 13 11.31 -35.97 14.71
N ALA A 14 10.65 -34.83 14.90
CA ALA A 14 9.20 -34.69 14.88
C ALA A 14 8.80 -33.37 14.24
N ASP A 15 7.54 -33.27 13.81
CA ASP A 15 6.98 -32.03 13.29
C ASP A 15 6.81 -31.01 14.45
N PRO A 16 7.41 -29.81 14.38
CA PRO A 16 7.25 -28.77 15.39
C PRO A 16 5.92 -27.99 15.28
N CYS A 17 5.10 -28.20 14.25
CA CYS A 17 3.87 -27.43 14.04
C CYS A 17 2.72 -27.66 15.05
N PRO A 18 2.48 -28.89 15.57
CA PRO A 18 1.34 -29.14 16.46
C PRO A 18 1.35 -28.24 17.70
N GLY A 19 0.32 -27.40 17.84
CA GLY A 19 0.11 -26.52 19.00
C GLY A 19 0.86 -25.18 18.97
N VAL A 20 1.58 -24.85 17.89
CA VAL A 20 2.35 -23.60 17.79
C VAL A 20 1.57 -22.46 17.11
N CYS A 21 0.79 -22.77 16.07
CA CYS A 21 0.04 -21.78 15.32
C CYS A 21 -1.41 -21.64 15.81
N GLY A 22 -1.97 -20.45 15.61
CA GLY A 22 -3.35 -20.11 15.94
C GLY A 22 -4.40 -20.74 15.02
N LEU A 23 -5.67 -20.49 15.31
CA LEU A 23 -6.79 -21.04 14.53
C LEU A 23 -6.75 -20.56 13.08
N ASN A 24 -6.99 -21.48 12.13
CA ASN A 24 -6.94 -21.24 10.67
C ASN A 24 -5.61 -20.68 10.14
N ALA A 25 -4.52 -20.73 10.91
CA ALA A 25 -3.19 -20.38 10.43
C ALA A 25 -2.53 -21.59 9.74
N ARG A 26 -1.73 -21.33 8.70
CA ARG A 26 -0.86 -22.34 8.11
C ARG A 26 0.47 -22.36 8.87
N CYS A 27 0.97 -23.57 9.14
CA CYS A 27 2.30 -23.78 9.68
C CYS A 27 3.24 -24.31 8.58
N LEU A 28 4.42 -23.71 8.45
CA LEU A 28 5.48 -24.15 7.55
C LEU A 28 6.77 -24.35 8.34
N VAL A 29 7.40 -25.51 8.23
CA VAL A 29 8.70 -25.75 8.87
C VAL A 29 9.81 -25.31 7.92
N VAL A 30 10.58 -24.30 8.34
CA VAL A 30 11.74 -23.79 7.59
C VAL A 30 12.95 -23.86 8.50
N ASN A 31 13.99 -24.59 8.07
CA ASN A 31 15.22 -24.78 8.85
C ASN A 31 14.94 -25.25 10.29
N HIS A 32 14.14 -26.30 10.45
CA HIS A 32 13.73 -26.86 11.74
C HIS A 32 12.85 -25.94 12.62
N ASN A 33 12.42 -24.77 12.12
CA ASN A 33 11.59 -23.82 12.86
C ASN A 33 10.17 -23.75 12.28
N PRO A 34 9.11 -23.82 13.12
CA PRO A 34 7.74 -23.61 12.66
C PRO A 34 7.48 -22.11 12.40
N ILE A 35 6.95 -21.81 11.22
CA ILE A 35 6.54 -20.46 10.80
C ILE A 35 5.03 -20.45 10.60
N CYS A 36 4.33 -19.59 11.35
CA CYS A 36 2.89 -19.41 11.24
C CYS A 36 2.55 -18.24 10.30
N SER A 37 1.62 -18.44 9.38
CA SER A 37 1.08 -17.36 8.54
C SER A 37 -0.40 -17.55 8.24
N CYS A 38 -1.13 -16.48 7.93
CA CYS A 38 -2.51 -16.64 7.45
C CYS A 38 -2.50 -17.10 5.98
N PRO A 39 -3.34 -18.08 5.60
CA PRO A 39 -3.50 -18.49 4.21
C PRO A 39 -4.13 -17.36 3.36
N VAL A 40 -4.06 -17.51 2.04
CA VAL A 40 -4.64 -16.52 1.11
C VAL A 40 -6.14 -16.36 1.39
N GLY A 41 -6.60 -15.11 1.47
CA GLY A 41 -7.99 -14.80 1.83
C GLY A 41 -8.28 -14.78 3.33
N TYR A 42 -7.28 -14.99 4.19
CA TYR A 42 -7.40 -14.83 5.64
C TYR A 42 -6.52 -13.70 6.15
N VAL A 43 -7.00 -12.99 7.17
CA VAL A 43 -6.24 -11.96 7.89
C VAL A 43 -6.35 -12.17 9.40
N GLY A 44 -5.45 -11.55 10.15
CA GLY A 44 -5.42 -11.64 11.60
C GLY A 44 -4.02 -11.97 12.08
N ASN A 45 -3.93 -12.49 13.31
CA ASN A 45 -2.67 -12.86 13.92
C ASN A 45 -2.47 -14.38 13.81
N PRO A 46 -1.42 -14.86 13.08
CA PRO A 46 -1.18 -16.29 12.86
C PRO A 46 -0.92 -17.12 14.12
N PHE A 47 -0.61 -16.50 15.26
CA PHE A 47 -0.38 -17.18 16.54
C PHE A 47 -1.64 -17.28 17.40
N THR A 48 -2.70 -16.51 17.08
CA THR A 48 -3.97 -16.56 17.83
C THR A 48 -5.12 -17.03 16.94
N SER A 49 -5.40 -16.32 15.85
CA SER A 49 -6.48 -16.65 14.92
C SER A 49 -6.34 -15.87 13.62
N CYS A 50 -6.49 -16.59 12.51
CA CYS A 50 -6.75 -16.06 11.19
C CYS A 50 -8.25 -16.15 10.91
N GLN A 51 -8.85 -15.05 10.47
CA GLN A 51 -10.24 -14.96 10.08
C GLN A 51 -10.32 -14.80 8.56
N LEU A 52 -11.33 -15.42 7.94
CA LEU A 52 -11.59 -15.24 6.53
C LEU A 52 -11.83 -13.74 6.31
N HIS A 53 -10.94 -13.10 5.57
CA HIS A 53 -11.22 -11.78 5.03
C HIS A 53 -12.32 -12.06 4.01
N ALA A 54 -13.58 -11.83 4.38
CA ALA A 54 -14.66 -11.75 3.40
C ALA A 54 -14.09 -10.83 2.32
N ALA A 55 -13.79 -11.42 1.16
CA ALA A 55 -13.01 -10.79 0.10
C ALA A 55 -13.48 -9.36 0.06
N ALA A 56 -12.62 -8.41 0.47
CA ALA A 56 -13.03 -7.04 0.71
C ALA A 56 -13.86 -6.69 -0.50
N GLU A 57 -15.17 -6.55 -0.31
CA GLU A 57 -16.02 -6.16 -1.40
C GLU A 57 -15.38 -4.85 -1.80
N GLU A 58 -14.70 -4.82 -2.96
CA GLU A 58 -14.43 -3.56 -3.62
C GLU A 58 -15.75 -2.82 -3.48
N PRO A 59 -15.78 -1.58 -2.97
CA PRO A 59 -17.03 -0.86 -2.87
C PRO A 59 -17.56 -0.76 -4.30
N LYS A 60 -18.41 -1.71 -4.68
CA LYS A 60 -19.20 -1.71 -5.89
C LYS A 60 -20.22 -0.66 -5.57
N VAL A 61 -19.86 0.60 -5.75
CA VAL A 61 -20.82 1.69 -5.66
C VAL A 61 -21.72 1.50 -6.88
N PRO A 62 -22.93 0.93 -6.74
CA PRO A 62 -23.78 0.68 -7.87
C PRO A 62 -24.35 2.04 -8.27
N GLY A 63 -23.85 2.62 -9.36
CA GLY A 63 -24.36 3.87 -9.91
C GLY A 63 -23.91 5.16 -9.20
N GLY A 64 -22.85 5.13 -8.39
CA GLY A 64 -22.25 6.35 -7.81
C GLY A 64 -21.09 6.91 -8.66
N ASN A 65 -20.77 8.18 -8.46
CA ASN A 65 -19.62 8.81 -9.11
C ASN A 65 -18.31 8.20 -8.54
N PRO A 66 -17.48 7.52 -9.34
CA PRO A 66 -16.24 6.90 -8.87
C PRO A 66 -15.17 7.90 -8.40
N CYS A 67 -15.42 9.19 -8.56
CA CYS A 67 -14.61 10.27 -8.00
C CYS A 67 -15.09 10.76 -6.63
N GLN A 68 -16.06 10.11 -5.98
CA GLN A 68 -16.58 10.48 -4.66
C GLN A 68 -16.66 9.28 -3.69
N PRO A 69 -15.84 9.27 -2.61
CA PRO A 69 -14.73 10.18 -2.33
C PRO A 69 -13.61 10.04 -3.38
N SER A 70 -12.87 11.12 -3.66
CA SER A 70 -11.86 11.10 -4.74
C SER A 70 -10.75 10.09 -4.41
N PRO A 71 -10.49 9.09 -5.27
CA PRO A 71 -9.37 8.17 -5.10
C PRO A 71 -8.02 8.80 -5.50
N CYS A 72 -8.04 10.02 -6.05
CA CYS A 72 -6.84 10.70 -6.51
C CYS A 72 -6.09 11.38 -5.35
N GLY A 73 -4.76 11.40 -5.45
CA GLY A 73 -3.89 12.06 -4.49
C GLY A 73 -4.07 13.58 -4.45
N PRO A 74 -3.35 14.27 -3.54
CA PRO A 74 -3.39 15.73 -3.44
C PRO A 74 -3.00 16.39 -4.77
N ASN A 75 -3.51 17.59 -5.00
CA ASN A 75 -3.25 18.38 -6.21
C ASN A 75 -3.59 17.67 -7.53
N SER A 76 -4.48 16.68 -7.46
CA SER A 76 -4.97 15.92 -8.60
C SER A 76 -6.47 16.12 -8.78
N ILE A 77 -6.92 16.15 -10.03
CA ILE A 77 -8.33 16.13 -10.41
C ILE A 77 -8.74 14.71 -10.80
N CYS A 78 -9.92 14.29 -10.34
CA CYS A 78 -10.52 13.03 -10.75
C CYS A 78 -11.51 13.25 -11.90
N LEU A 79 -11.35 12.48 -12.98
CA LEU A 79 -12.18 12.50 -14.17
C LEU A 79 -12.77 11.12 -14.42
N VAL A 80 -14.06 11.03 -14.74
CA VAL A 80 -14.68 9.74 -15.07
C VAL A 80 -14.51 9.46 -16.57
N LYS A 81 -13.73 8.44 -16.93
CA LYS A 81 -13.62 7.96 -18.32
C LYS A 81 -14.10 6.50 -18.39
N GLN A 82 -15.09 6.23 -19.24
CA GLN A 82 -15.68 4.88 -19.41
C GLN A 82 -16.12 4.23 -18.09
N GLY A 83 -16.72 5.02 -17.18
CA GLY A 83 -17.18 4.55 -15.88
C GLY A 83 -16.07 4.27 -14.86
N ARG A 84 -14.81 4.63 -15.15
CA ARG A 84 -13.66 4.46 -14.25
C ARG A 84 -13.09 5.82 -13.83
N PRO A 85 -12.57 5.96 -12.60
CA PRO A 85 -11.89 7.16 -12.17
C PRO A 85 -10.49 7.23 -12.81
N VAL A 86 -10.18 8.35 -13.44
CA VAL A 86 -8.89 8.67 -14.03
C VAL A 86 -8.36 9.93 -13.36
N CYS A 87 -7.18 9.84 -12.76
CA CYS A 87 -6.54 10.97 -12.11
C CYS A 87 -5.66 11.75 -13.10
N SER A 88 -5.65 13.07 -12.97
CA SER A 88 -4.71 13.95 -13.66
C SER A 88 -4.23 15.04 -12.70
N CYS A 89 -3.06 15.63 -12.91
CA CYS A 89 -2.63 16.75 -12.07
C CYS A 89 -3.52 17.97 -12.33
N SER A 90 -3.87 18.69 -11.26
CA SER A 90 -4.59 19.96 -11.36
C SER A 90 -3.75 21.00 -12.11
N ALA A 91 -4.40 22.05 -12.60
CA ALA A 91 -3.72 23.10 -13.35
C ALA A 91 -2.50 23.64 -12.57
N ASN A 92 -1.35 23.74 -13.27
CA ASN A 92 -0.06 24.19 -12.74
C ASN A 92 0.70 23.19 -11.86
N TYR A 93 0.17 21.99 -11.61
CA TYR A 93 0.91 20.91 -10.97
C TYR A 93 1.51 19.98 -12.02
N ILE A 94 2.75 19.54 -11.76
CA ILE A 94 3.54 18.68 -12.63
C ILE A 94 3.75 17.31 -12.01
N GLY A 95 4.04 16.31 -12.84
CA GLY A 95 4.29 14.93 -12.42
C GLY A 95 3.17 13.98 -12.83
N SER A 96 3.02 12.90 -12.07
CA SER A 96 1.99 11.88 -12.29
C SER A 96 1.24 11.64 -10.99
N PRO A 97 -0.11 11.62 -10.99
CA PRO A 97 -0.88 11.27 -9.80
C PRO A 97 -0.45 9.91 -9.23
N PRO A 98 -0.42 9.74 -7.88
CA PRO A 98 -0.83 10.70 -6.85
C PRO A 98 0.24 11.74 -6.47
N PHE A 99 1.41 11.72 -7.11
CA PHE A 99 2.58 12.54 -6.76
C PHE A 99 2.64 13.87 -7.54
N CYS A 100 1.50 14.53 -7.71
CA CYS A 100 1.44 15.84 -8.35
C CYS A 100 2.05 16.90 -7.42
N ARG A 101 3.01 17.67 -7.92
CA ARG A 101 3.73 18.71 -7.17
C ARG A 101 3.72 20.05 -7.92
N PRO A 102 3.82 21.18 -7.22
CA PRO A 102 3.92 22.48 -7.88
C PRO A 102 5.25 22.62 -8.64
N GLU A 103 5.40 23.71 -9.40
CA GLU A 103 6.67 24.03 -10.08
C GLU A 103 7.80 24.22 -9.06
N CYS A 104 7.50 24.82 -7.91
CA CYS A 104 8.42 25.02 -6.80
C CYS A 104 7.67 25.04 -5.46
N VAL A 105 8.37 24.68 -4.38
CA VAL A 105 7.94 24.93 -2.99
C VAL A 105 8.90 25.92 -2.32
N MET A 106 10.17 25.91 -2.71
CA MET A 106 11.21 26.80 -2.20
C MET A 106 11.88 27.57 -3.35
N SER A 107 12.32 28.81 -3.08
CA SER A 107 13.01 29.62 -4.10
C SER A 107 14.30 29.00 -4.62
N GLN A 108 14.91 28.07 -3.88
CA GLN A 108 16.11 27.34 -4.31
C GLN A 108 15.82 26.33 -5.43
N GLU A 109 14.56 25.94 -5.62
CA GLU A 109 14.12 25.08 -6.73
C GLU A 109 13.96 25.87 -8.04
N CYS A 110 13.98 27.21 -7.96
CA CYS A 110 13.89 28.08 -9.11
C CYS A 110 15.29 28.44 -9.66
N PRO A 111 15.37 28.79 -10.96
CA PRO A 111 16.58 29.40 -11.53
C PRO A 111 17.03 30.66 -10.75
N HIS A 112 18.32 30.99 -10.84
CA HIS A 112 18.95 32.07 -10.05
C HIS A 112 18.26 33.44 -10.13
N ASP A 113 17.56 33.75 -11.21
CA ASP A 113 16.85 35.02 -11.44
C ASP A 113 15.38 35.00 -10.98
N LYS A 114 14.94 33.90 -10.37
CA LYS A 114 13.54 33.66 -9.98
C LYS A 114 13.43 33.28 -8.51
N ALA A 115 12.26 33.54 -7.96
CA ALA A 115 11.87 33.10 -6.62
C ALA A 115 10.57 32.30 -6.71
N CYS A 116 10.33 31.45 -5.72
CA CYS A 116 9.08 30.71 -5.64
C CYS A 116 7.99 31.63 -5.11
N ILE A 117 7.06 32.02 -5.97
CA ILE A 117 5.97 32.95 -5.66
C ILE A 117 4.66 32.30 -6.11
N GLN A 118 3.80 31.98 -5.13
CA GLN A 118 2.54 31.26 -5.38
C GLN A 118 2.77 29.96 -6.16
N GLU A 119 3.70 29.11 -5.66
CA GLU A 119 3.98 27.78 -6.25
C GLU A 119 4.52 27.80 -7.69
N LYS A 120 4.93 28.98 -8.18
CA LYS A 120 5.53 29.20 -9.49
C LYS A 120 6.84 29.97 -9.41
N CYS A 121 7.77 29.67 -10.31
CA CYS A 121 9.03 30.38 -10.40
C CYS A 121 8.85 31.68 -11.18
N ARG A 122 8.77 32.80 -10.46
CA ARG A 122 8.58 34.14 -11.02
C ARG A 122 9.77 35.04 -10.71
N ASN A 123 10.07 35.98 -11.60
CA ASN A 123 11.11 36.97 -11.37
C ASN A 123 10.57 38.02 -10.38
N PRO A 124 11.15 38.15 -9.17
CA PRO A 124 10.65 39.07 -8.16
C PRO A 124 10.87 40.55 -8.52
N CYS A 125 11.79 40.85 -9.43
CA CYS A 125 12.13 42.22 -9.85
C CYS A 125 11.27 42.73 -11.02
N LYS A 126 10.35 41.90 -11.55
CA LYS A 126 9.48 42.21 -12.70
C LYS A 126 7.99 42.24 -12.31
N GLN A 127 7.70 42.50 -11.03
CA GLN A 127 6.33 42.64 -10.50
C GLN A 127 5.77 44.04 -10.72
#